data_AF-A0A8T7H4W1-F1
#
_entry.id   AF-A0A8T7H4W1-F1
#
_cell.length_a   1.000
_cell.length_b   1.000
_cell.length_c   1.000
_cell.angle_alpha   90.00
_cell.angle_beta   90.00
_cell.angle_gamma   90.00
#
_symmetry.space_group_name_H-M   'P 1'
#
loop_
_entity.id
_entity.type
_entity.pdbx_description
1 polymer ?
#
loop_
_entity_poly.entity_id
_entity_poly.type
_entity_poly.pdbx_seq_one_letter_code
_entity_poly.pdbx_strand_id
1 'polypeptide(L)'
;MKKKSVQQIEDSYINLGYKGDKLRKAVEKDKEYKNILKEKKQRLTKRFRITSQEKKKYVMATDSDFEILGKCKQLEKLRLTKEDRSLVKLLKTQLEDDWRTPLIKFINKLMKKYK
;
A
#
# COMPACT_ATOMS: atom_id res chain seq x y z
N MET A 1 10.06 -29.23 -2.52
CA MET A 1 9.10 -28.76 -3.54
C MET A 1 9.15 -27.23 -3.61
N LYS A 2 9.31 -26.63 -4.79
CA LYS A 2 9.27 -25.16 -4.94
C LYS A 2 7.83 -24.68 -4.72
N LYS A 3 7.61 -23.71 -3.83
CA LYS A 3 6.31 -23.04 -3.67
C LYS A 3 5.91 -22.39 -4.99
N LYS A 4 4.64 -22.53 -5.40
CA LYS A 4 4.12 -21.87 -6.61
C LYS A 4 4.10 -20.35 -6.39
N SER A 5 4.34 -19.57 -7.44
CA SER A 5 4.13 -18.12 -7.41
C SER A 5 2.63 -17.79 -7.45
N VAL A 6 2.27 -16.58 -7.01
CA VAL A 6 0.90 -16.05 -7.12
C VAL A 6 0.37 -16.21 -8.55
N GLN A 7 1.20 -15.83 -9.52
CA GLN A 7 0.87 -15.89 -10.94
C GLN A 7 0.71 -17.34 -11.43
N GLN A 8 1.56 -18.26 -10.99
CA GLN A 8 1.39 -19.69 -11.33
C GLN A 8 0.10 -20.29 -10.79
N ILE A 9 -0.40 -19.82 -9.65
CA ILE A 9 -1.70 -20.24 -9.11
C ILE A 9 -2.82 -19.65 -9.96
N GLU A 10 -2.77 -18.36 -10.29
CA GLU A 10 -3.75 -17.70 -11.16
C GLU A 10 -3.82 -18.36 -12.54
N ASP A 11 -2.66 -18.60 -13.17
CA ASP A 11 -2.53 -19.27 -14.47
C ASP A 11 -3.14 -20.68 -14.44
N SER A 12 -2.97 -21.41 -13.33
CA SER A 12 -3.58 -22.73 -13.16
C SER A 12 -5.11 -22.66 -13.21
N TYR A 13 -5.73 -21.67 -12.58
CA TYR A 13 -7.19 -21.48 -12.63
C TYR A 13 -7.65 -20.95 -13.98
N ILE A 14 -6.87 -20.08 -14.63
CA ILE A 14 -7.15 -19.61 -15.99
C ILE A 14 -7.17 -20.78 -16.99
N ASN A 15 -6.20 -21.70 -16.89
CA ASN A 15 -6.13 -22.91 -17.73
C ASN A 15 -7.30 -23.88 -17.48
N LEU A 16 -7.90 -23.86 -16.29
CA LEU A 16 -9.14 -24.57 -15.97
C LEU A 16 -10.40 -23.84 -16.47
N GLY A 17 -10.25 -22.71 -17.17
CA GLY A 17 -11.35 -21.93 -17.76
C GLY A 17 -11.97 -20.87 -16.85
N TYR A 18 -11.42 -20.65 -15.64
CA TYR A 18 -11.91 -19.59 -14.76
C TYR A 18 -11.50 -18.21 -15.30
N LYS A 19 -12.45 -17.27 -15.34
CA LYS A 19 -12.22 -15.88 -15.78
C LYS A 19 -13.02 -14.89 -14.94
N GLY A 20 -12.59 -13.63 -14.92
CA GLY A 20 -13.29 -12.53 -14.24
C GLY A 20 -13.59 -12.81 -12.77
N ASP A 21 -14.82 -12.54 -12.34
CA ASP A 21 -15.25 -12.77 -10.94
C ASP A 21 -15.16 -14.23 -10.50
N LYS A 22 -15.33 -15.19 -11.42
CA LYS A 22 -15.19 -16.62 -11.09
C LYS A 22 -13.74 -16.95 -10.72
N LEU A 23 -12.77 -16.39 -11.46
CA LEU A 23 -11.35 -16.51 -11.13
C LEU A 23 -11.04 -15.87 -9.78
N ARG A 24 -11.51 -14.63 -9.57
CA ARG A 24 -11.32 -13.92 -8.29
C ARG A 24 -11.82 -14.76 -7.12
N LYS A 25 -13.06 -15.24 -7.17
CA LYS A 25 -13.67 -16.07 -6.11
C LYS A 25 -12.94 -17.40 -5.89
N ALA A 26 -12.42 -18.02 -6.95
CA ALA A 26 -11.70 -19.28 -6.84
C ALA A 26 -10.36 -19.07 -6.13
N VAL A 27 -9.59 -18.09 -6.58
CA VAL A 27 -8.26 -17.78 -6.04
C VAL A 27 -8.37 -17.19 -4.62
N GLU A 28 -9.41 -16.41 -4.32
CA GLU A 28 -9.74 -15.94 -2.96
C GLU A 28 -10.18 -17.05 -2.00
N LYS A 29 -10.48 -18.26 -2.46
CA LYS A 29 -10.75 -19.41 -1.58
C LYS A 29 -9.53 -20.30 -1.41
N ASP A 30 -8.56 -20.22 -2.33
CA ASP A 30 -7.34 -21.00 -2.31
C ASP A 30 -6.47 -20.65 -1.08
N LYS A 31 -6.08 -21.70 -0.34
CA LYS A 31 -5.28 -21.55 0.89
C LYS A 31 -3.82 -21.19 0.57
N GLU A 32 -3.25 -21.75 -0.49
CA GLU A 32 -1.87 -21.52 -0.90
C GLU A 32 -1.68 -20.07 -1.36
N TYR A 33 -2.61 -19.57 -2.18
CA TYR A 33 -2.67 -18.18 -2.63
C TYR A 33 -2.74 -17.20 -1.44
N LYS A 34 -3.66 -17.44 -0.50
CA LYS A 34 -3.77 -16.64 0.74
C LYS A 34 -2.48 -16.63 1.54
N ASN A 35 -1.85 -17.79 1.68
CA ASN A 35 -0.61 -17.92 2.44
C ASN A 35 0.52 -17.12 1.79
N ILE A 36 0.67 -17.19 0.46
CA ILE A 36 1.68 -16.42 -0.26
C ILE A 36 1.45 -14.92 -0.11
N LEU A 37 0.21 -14.44 -0.25
CA LEU A 37 -0.12 -13.03 -0.03
C LEU A 37 0.16 -12.58 1.40
N LYS A 38 -0.18 -13.42 2.39
CA LYS A 38 0.09 -13.16 3.81
C LYS A 38 1.60 -13.09 4.08
N GLU A 39 2.38 -14.05 3.58
CA GLU A 39 3.84 -14.08 3.69
C GLU A 39 4.46 -12.83 3.04
N LYS A 40 4.01 -12.46 1.83
CA LYS A 40 4.46 -11.25 1.13
C LYS A 40 4.18 -9.99 1.95
N LYS A 41 2.95 -9.83 2.46
CA LYS A 41 2.56 -8.69 3.32
C LYS A 41 3.38 -8.63 4.61
N GLN A 42 3.64 -9.77 5.25
CA GLN A 42 4.49 -9.85 6.43
C GLN A 42 5.94 -9.44 6.13
N ARG A 43 6.49 -9.90 5.00
CA ARG A 43 7.83 -9.53 4.56
C ARG A 43 7.96 -8.02 4.36
N LEU A 44 7.00 -7.41 3.65
CA LEU A 44 6.99 -5.96 3.42
C LEU A 44 6.83 -5.17 4.73
N THR A 45 5.93 -5.62 5.60
CA THR A 45 5.76 -5.04 6.95
C THR A 45 7.07 -5.02 7.73
N LYS A 46 7.81 -6.13 7.73
CA LYS A 46 9.11 -6.24 8.41
C LYS A 46 10.15 -5.34 7.76
N ARG A 47 10.27 -5.39 6.42
CA ARG A 47 11.22 -4.59 5.63
C ARG A 47 11.10 -3.09 5.91
N PHE A 48 9.87 -2.57 5.94
CA PHE A 48 9.61 -1.15 6.16
C PHE A 48 9.32 -0.77 7.62
N ARG A 49 9.48 -1.72 8.55
CA ARG A 49 9.27 -1.54 10.00
C ARG A 49 7.93 -0.88 10.30
N ILE A 50 6.87 -1.35 9.67
CA ILE A 50 5.53 -0.75 9.79
C ILE A 50 4.89 -1.13 11.11
N THR A 51 4.45 -0.13 11.87
CA THR A 51 3.86 -0.31 13.20
C THR A 51 2.40 -0.75 13.11
N SER A 52 1.87 -1.28 14.22
CA SER A 52 0.45 -1.64 14.31
C SER A 52 -0.48 -0.44 14.15
N GLN A 53 -0.06 0.75 14.59
CA GLN A 53 -0.82 1.98 14.40
C GLN A 53 -0.86 2.40 12.93
N GLU A 54 0.28 2.32 12.23
CA GLU A 54 0.35 2.61 10.79
C GLU A 54 -0.51 1.64 9.98
N LYS A 55 -0.54 0.35 10.34
CA LYS A 55 -1.43 -0.64 9.70
C LYS A 55 -2.91 -0.34 9.85
N LYS A 56 -3.30 0.29 10.95
CA LYS A 56 -4.71 0.69 11.18
C LYS A 56 -5.04 1.99 10.46
N LYS A 57 -4.07 2.89 10.37
CA LYS A 57 -4.25 4.22 9.80
C LYS A 57 -4.24 4.22 8.26
N TYR A 58 -3.37 3.41 7.67
CA TYR A 58 -3.09 3.45 6.24
C TYR A 58 -3.66 2.25 5.49
N VAL A 59 -4.24 2.52 4.33
CA VAL A 59 -4.63 1.57 3.30
C VAL A 59 -3.38 1.19 2.50
N MET A 60 -2.84 0.00 2.75
CA MET A 60 -1.67 -0.53 2.04
C MET A 60 -2.08 -1.76 1.23
N ALA A 61 -2.69 -1.50 0.08
CA ALA A 61 -3.25 -2.53 -0.81
C ALA A 61 -2.20 -3.07 -1.78
N THR A 62 -1.24 -2.23 -2.17
CA THR A 62 -0.20 -2.54 -3.16
C THR A 62 1.18 -2.51 -2.53
N ASP A 63 2.15 -3.17 -3.16
CA ASP A 63 3.56 -3.10 -2.74
C ASP A 63 4.08 -1.65 -2.76
N SER A 64 3.62 -0.85 -3.72
CA SER A 64 3.97 0.57 -3.85
C SER A 64 3.57 1.39 -2.63
N ASP A 65 2.44 1.08 -1.98
CA ASP A 65 1.99 1.77 -0.77
C ASP A 65 2.99 1.56 0.38
N PHE A 66 3.53 0.35 0.50
CA PHE A 66 4.58 0.03 1.46
C PHE A 66 5.87 0.80 1.16
N GLU A 67 6.23 0.91 -0.12
CA GLU A 67 7.42 1.66 -0.54
C GLU A 67 7.29 3.16 -0.28
N ILE A 68 6.13 3.75 -0.58
CA ILE A 68 5.83 5.17 -0.30
C ILE A 68 5.98 5.44 1.18
N LEU A 69 5.33 4.62 2.04
CA LEU A 69 5.45 4.78 3.49
C LEU A 69 6.90 4.60 3.96
N GLY A 70 7.61 3.61 3.41
CA GLY A 70 9.02 3.37 3.69
C GLY A 70 9.90 4.57 3.39
N LYS A 71 9.76 5.17 2.20
CA LYS A 71 10.49 6.37 1.77
C LYS A 71 10.14 7.57 2.65
N CYS A 72 8.86 7.78 2.97
CA CYS A 72 8.44 8.84 3.89
C CYS A 72 9.11 8.70 5.26
N LYS A 73 9.20 7.48 5.82
CA LYS A 73 9.86 7.22 7.09
C LYS A 73 11.38 7.43 7.04
N GLN A 74 12.01 7.21 5.88
CA GLN A 74 13.42 7.54 5.69
C GLN A 74 13.63 9.05 5.68
N LEU A 75 12.78 9.81 4.97
CA LEU A 75 12.82 11.27 4.95
C LEU A 75 12.57 11.88 6.34
N GLU A 76 11.66 11.31 7.14
CA GLU A 76 11.37 11.77 8.51
C GLU A 76 12.56 11.65 9.47
N LYS A 77 13.59 10.85 9.14
CA LYS A 77 14.84 10.76 9.92
C LYS A 77 15.86 11.83 9.56
N LEU A 78 15.66 12.53 8.44
CA LEU A 78 16.54 13.59 7.98
C LEU A 78 16.14 14.93 8.59
N ARG A 79 17.07 15.89 8.59
CA ARG A 79 16.79 17.27 8.99
C ARG A 79 16.12 18.02 7.84
N LEU A 80 14.83 17.79 7.66
CA LEU A 80 14.02 18.45 6.64
C LEU A 80 13.70 19.92 7.01
N THR A 81 13.57 20.75 5.99
CA THR A 81 12.95 22.09 6.09
C THR A 81 11.50 21.97 6.56
N LYS A 82 10.89 23.11 6.94
CA LYS A 82 9.47 23.10 7.36
C LYS A 82 8.57 22.71 6.19
N GLU A 83 8.90 23.18 5.00
CA GLU A 83 8.22 22.97 3.74
C GLU A 83 8.26 21.49 3.34
N ASP A 84 9.46 20.89 3.31
CA ASP A 84 9.63 19.48 2.94
C ASP A 84 8.93 18.56 3.94
N ARG A 85 9.00 18.91 5.24
CA ARG A 85 8.27 18.16 6.28
C ARG A 85 6.76 18.23 6.07
N SER A 86 6.24 19.38 5.66
CA SER A 86 4.83 19.53 5.30
C SER A 86 4.46 18.70 4.08
N LEU A 87 5.32 18.64 3.07
CA LEU A 87 5.12 17.80 1.89
C LEU A 87 5.13 16.31 2.25
N VAL A 88 6.09 15.84 3.05
CA VAL A 88 6.13 14.44 3.51
C VAL A 88 4.87 14.06 4.28
N LYS A 89 4.35 14.97 5.12
CA LYS A 89 3.07 14.74 5.80
C LYS A 89 1.92 14.58 4.81
N LEU A 90 1.85 15.43 3.78
CA LEU A 90 0.83 15.33 2.73
C LEU A 90 0.93 14.03 1.92
N LEU A 91 2.15 13.58 1.61
CA LEU A 91 2.38 12.30 0.92
C LEU A 91 1.84 11.13 1.74
N LYS A 92 2.04 11.14 3.07
CA LYS A 92 1.50 10.09 3.95
C LYS A 92 -0.02 10.09 4.01
N THR A 93 -0.69 11.23 3.84
CA THR A 93 -2.16 11.24 3.84
C THR A 93 -2.74 10.56 2.61
N GLN A 94 -1.99 10.40 1.51
CA GLN A 94 -2.43 9.66 0.32
C GLN A 94 -2.61 8.16 0.59
N LEU A 95 -2.07 7.68 1.70
CA LEU A 95 -2.25 6.31 2.17
C LEU A 95 -3.43 6.18 3.14
N GLU A 96 -4.13 7.26 3.49
CA GLU A 96 -5.31 7.21 4.35
C GLU A 96 -6.57 6.90 3.52
N ASP A 97 -7.60 6.33 4.15
CA ASP A 97 -8.86 5.98 3.47
C ASP A 97 -9.54 7.23 2.88
N ASP A 98 -9.68 8.30 3.69
CA ASP A 98 -10.11 9.62 3.24
C ASP A 98 -8.92 10.56 2.99
N TRP A 99 -8.09 10.22 2.01
CA TRP A 99 -6.96 11.06 1.60
C TRP A 99 -7.35 12.36 0.89
N ARG A 100 -8.59 12.46 0.40
CA ARG A 100 -9.08 13.62 -0.37
C ARG A 100 -9.25 14.84 0.53
N THR A 101 -9.79 14.66 1.73
CA THR A 101 -9.96 15.73 2.72
C THR A 101 -8.66 16.49 3.04
N PRO A 102 -7.55 15.84 3.44
CA PRO A 102 -6.29 16.54 3.70
C PRO A 102 -5.67 17.16 2.44
N LEU A 103 -5.86 16.55 1.26
CA LEU A 103 -5.37 17.10 0.00
C LEU A 103 -6.11 18.41 -0.35
N ILE A 104 -7.44 18.41 -0.30
CA ILE A 104 -8.27 19.60 -0.56
C ILE A 104 -7.90 20.71 0.42
N LYS A 105 -7.71 20.39 1.70
CA LYS A 105 -7.26 21.36 2.71
C LYS A 105 -5.90 21.98 2.35
N PHE A 106 -4.97 21.17 1.84
CA PHE A 106 -3.66 21.64 1.40
C PHE A 106 -3.76 22.55 0.17
N ILE A 107 -4.55 22.16 -0.84
CA ILE A 107 -4.82 22.96 -2.04
C ILE A 107 -5.44 24.31 -1.68
N ASN A 108 -6.48 24.31 -0.83
CA ASN A 108 -7.13 25.55 -0.37
C ASN A 108 -6.16 26.49 0.34
N LYS A 109 -5.19 25.95 1.10
CA LYS A 109 -4.15 26.76 1.74
C LYS A 109 -3.20 27.38 0.71
N LEU A 110 -2.82 26.64 -0.33
CA LEU A 110 -2.02 27.17 -1.44
C LEU A 110 -2.77 28.27 -2.18
N MET A 111 -4.04 28.03 -2.55
CA MET A 111 -4.87 29.04 -3.22
C MET A 111 -4.97 30.33 -2.39
N LYS A 112 -5.10 30.24 -1.07
CA LYS A 112 -5.10 31.42 -0.19
C LYS A 112 -3.75 32.15 -0.11
N LYS A 113 -2.64 31.47 -0.36
CA LYS A 113 -1.30 32.05 -0.32
C LYS A 113 -0.97 32.86 -1.59
N TYR A 114 -1.53 32.45 -2.72
CA TYR A 114 -1.26 33.04 -4.04
C TYR A 114 -2.44 33.87 -4.61
N LYS A 115 -3.53 33.99 -3.84
CA LYS A 115 -4.54 35.05 -4.01
C LYS A 115 -4.05 36.28 -3.28
#